data_AF-A0A101TDI2-F1
#
_entry.id   AF-A0A101TDI2-F1
#
_cell.length_a   1.000
_cell.length_b   1.000
_cell.length_c   1.000
_cell.angle_alpha   90.00
_cell.angle_beta   90.00
_cell.angle_gamma   90.00
#
_symmetry.space_group_name_H-M   'P 1'
#
loop_
_entity.id
_entity.type
_entity.pdbx_description
1 polymer ?
#
loop_
_entity_poly.entity_id
_entity_poly.type
_entity_poly.pdbx_seq_one_letter_code
_entity_poly.pdbx_strand_id
1 'polypeptide(L)'
;MMGWWQSTNRTAKALVSLYDQGYTIEAAPFMRNLLGHSYAMNWLADSGEPAVVALSEYWREHKRKLANNVNETWNLPEVITPPASEPLVFANPESERIHKKLMGELENFDTMVKAYGTADVYRVYRHQSAYSHTTGATADAFLIVDEGKLKFTTEPKGGEADITAERLWIPVALLQAAAAISPLLLGNPMKSTIDRTMNDLGLPPTLLNLQRTRPLL
;
A
#
# COMPACT_ATOMS: atom_id res chain seq x y z
N MET A 1 0.64 6.70 13.50
CA MET A 1 1.63 5.67 13.09
C MET A 1 1.34 4.26 13.56
N MET A 2 1.07 4.05 14.86
CA MET A 2 0.86 2.70 15.41
C MET A 2 -0.28 1.90 14.74
N GLY A 3 -1.38 2.57 14.34
CA GLY A 3 -2.47 1.92 13.62
C GLY A 3 -2.04 1.31 12.28
N TRP A 4 -1.24 2.03 11.47
CA TRP A 4 -0.70 1.48 10.23
C TRP A 4 0.35 0.40 10.46
N TRP A 5 1.18 0.50 11.50
CA TRP A 5 2.07 -0.60 11.88
C TRP A 5 1.30 -1.89 12.17
N GLN A 6 0.24 -1.80 12.98
CA GLN A 6 -0.62 -2.96 13.28
C GLN A 6 -1.34 -3.46 12.04
N SER A 7 -1.85 -2.56 11.19
CA SER A 7 -2.47 -2.91 9.91
C SER A 7 -1.51 -3.69 9.02
N THR A 8 -0.30 -3.16 8.77
CA THR A 8 0.77 -3.81 7.99
C THR A 8 1.09 -5.21 8.51
N ASN A 9 1.30 -5.38 9.82
CA ASN A 9 1.60 -6.69 10.42
C ASN A 9 0.44 -7.68 10.25
N ARG A 10 -0.80 -7.23 10.47
CA ARG A 10 -1.99 -8.08 10.31
C ARG A 10 -2.24 -8.44 8.85
N THR A 11 -2.02 -7.53 7.92
CA THR A 11 -2.09 -7.77 6.48
C THR A 11 -1.03 -8.78 6.03
N ALA A 12 0.21 -8.63 6.51
CA ALA A 12 1.27 -9.61 6.23
C ALA A 12 0.92 -11.01 6.77
N LYS A 13 0.39 -11.10 7.99
CA LYS A 13 -0.09 -12.37 8.55
C LYS A 13 -1.23 -12.98 7.73
N ALA A 14 -2.16 -12.15 7.28
CA ALA A 14 -3.27 -12.59 6.43
C ALA A 14 -2.77 -13.13 5.09
N LEU A 15 -1.83 -12.44 4.44
CA LEU A 15 -1.19 -12.88 3.20
C LEU A 15 -0.55 -14.26 3.33
N VAL A 16 0.31 -14.45 4.34
CA VAL A 16 0.95 -15.75 4.61
C VAL A 16 -0.12 -16.84 4.81
N SER A 17 -1.12 -16.56 5.65
CA SER A 17 -2.20 -17.52 5.90
C SER A 17 -3.00 -17.86 4.64
N LEU A 18 -3.29 -16.89 3.78
CA LEU A 18 -4.01 -17.12 2.52
C LEU A 18 -3.16 -17.96 1.57
N TYR A 19 -1.88 -17.63 1.43
CA TYR A 19 -0.98 -18.40 0.60
C TYR A 19 -0.77 -19.83 1.10
N ASP A 20 -0.75 -20.06 2.41
CA ASP A 20 -0.64 -21.41 3.00
C ASP A 20 -1.94 -22.23 2.84
N GLN A 21 -3.07 -21.55 2.63
CA GLN A 21 -4.35 -22.16 2.28
C GLN A 21 -4.53 -22.38 0.77
N GLY A 22 -3.54 -22.02 -0.06
CA GLY A 22 -3.58 -22.19 -1.50
C GLY A 22 -4.25 -21.06 -2.29
N TYR A 23 -4.64 -19.96 -1.64
CA TYR A 23 -5.07 -18.75 -2.35
C TYR A 23 -3.87 -18.10 -3.05
N THR A 24 -4.08 -17.51 -4.22
CA THR A 24 -3.00 -16.98 -5.06
C THR A 24 -3.34 -15.57 -5.54
N ILE A 25 -3.98 -15.44 -6.70
CA ILE A 25 -4.41 -14.17 -7.31
C ILE A 25 -5.41 -13.42 -6.43
N GLU A 26 -6.16 -14.13 -5.59
CA GLU A 26 -7.11 -13.58 -4.63
C GLU A 26 -6.42 -12.86 -3.46
N ALA A 27 -5.20 -13.27 -3.12
CA ALA A 27 -4.41 -12.66 -2.08
C ALA A 27 -3.62 -11.43 -2.56
N ALA A 28 -3.36 -11.31 -3.87
CA ALA A 28 -2.56 -10.22 -4.45
C ALA A 28 -3.04 -8.78 -4.11
N PRO A 29 -4.36 -8.48 -4.01
CA PRO A 29 -4.83 -7.16 -3.54
C PRO A 29 -4.31 -6.79 -2.15
N PHE A 30 -4.10 -7.77 -1.26
CA PHE A 30 -3.52 -7.52 0.06
C PHE A 30 -2.04 -7.13 -0.04
N MET A 31 -1.29 -7.69 -0.99
CA MET A 31 0.13 -7.37 -1.19
C MET A 31 0.31 -5.93 -1.68
N ARG A 32 -0.52 -5.47 -2.62
CA ARG A 32 -0.57 -4.06 -3.03
C ARG A 32 -0.80 -3.14 -1.83
N ASN A 33 -1.81 -3.46 -1.02
CA ASN A 33 -2.14 -2.67 0.16
C ASN A 33 -1.00 -2.68 1.19
N LEU A 34 -0.33 -3.82 1.38
CA LEU A 34 0.82 -3.95 2.28
C LEU A 34 1.99 -3.04 1.84
N LEU A 35 2.31 -3.03 0.55
CA LEU A 35 3.32 -2.11 0.00
C LEU A 35 2.91 -0.64 0.15
N GLY A 36 1.66 -0.31 -0.21
CA GLY A 36 1.14 1.06 -0.08
C GLY A 36 1.27 1.60 1.34
N HIS A 37 0.80 0.83 2.33
CA HIS A 37 0.83 1.27 3.72
C HIS A 37 2.25 1.31 4.29
N SER A 38 3.09 0.32 4.01
CA SER A 38 4.48 0.30 4.53
C SER A 38 5.31 1.49 4.05
N TYR A 39 5.20 1.86 2.77
CA TYR A 39 5.90 3.05 2.24
C TYR A 39 5.24 4.36 2.69
N ALA A 40 3.91 4.39 2.82
CA ALA A 40 3.22 5.55 3.38
C ALA A 40 3.62 5.82 4.85
N MET A 41 4.03 4.79 5.61
CA MET A 41 4.55 4.98 6.97
C MET A 41 5.84 5.80 6.98
N ASN A 42 6.76 5.50 6.06
CA ASN A 42 7.98 6.28 5.90
C ASN A 42 7.65 7.72 5.45
N TRP A 43 6.76 7.84 4.46
CA TRP A 43 6.30 9.14 3.99
C TRP A 43 5.73 10.03 5.11
N LEU A 44 4.94 9.43 6.00
CA LEU A 44 4.36 10.13 7.14
C LEU A 44 5.40 10.49 8.19
N ALA A 45 6.32 9.56 8.50
CA ALA A 45 7.35 9.78 9.51
C ALA A 45 8.30 10.93 9.12
N ASP A 46 8.70 11.00 7.85
CA ASP A 46 9.59 12.04 7.34
C ASP A 46 8.88 13.38 7.12
N SER A 47 7.63 13.37 6.63
CA SER A 47 6.90 14.60 6.29
C SER A 47 6.15 15.23 7.48
N GLY A 48 5.93 14.49 8.56
CA GLY A 48 5.36 14.99 9.81
C GLY A 48 3.92 15.51 9.70
N GLU A 49 3.62 16.59 10.44
CA GLU A 49 2.29 17.19 10.55
C GLU A 49 1.64 17.56 9.21
N PRO A 50 2.34 18.19 8.23
CA PRO A 50 1.78 18.45 6.91
C PRO A 50 1.21 17.21 6.20
N ALA A 51 1.84 16.05 6.38
CA ALA A 51 1.36 14.78 5.82
C ALA A 51 0.11 14.26 6.54
N VAL A 52 -0.03 14.49 7.85
CA VAL A 52 -1.26 14.17 8.59
C VAL A 52 -2.45 14.99 8.07
N VAL A 53 -2.22 16.28 7.78
CA VAL A 53 -3.24 17.16 7.18
C VAL A 53 -3.65 16.67 5.80
N ALA A 54 -2.68 16.37 4.92
CA ALA A 54 -2.94 15.81 3.59
C ALA A 54 -3.72 14.49 3.66
N LEU A 55 -3.33 13.57 4.55
CA LEU A 55 -4.02 12.29 4.73
C LEU A 55 -5.47 12.47 5.22
N SER A 56 -5.68 13.38 6.17
CA SER A 56 -7.00 13.65 6.72
C SER A 56 -7.93 14.24 5.66
N GLU A 57 -7.41 15.15 4.84
CA GLU A 57 -8.16 15.74 3.74
C GLU A 57 -8.49 14.71 2.66
N TYR A 58 -7.50 13.91 2.26
CA TYR A 58 -7.70 12.83 1.31
C TYR A 58 -8.83 11.89 1.76
N TRP A 59 -8.80 11.43 3.01
CA TRP A 59 -9.85 10.55 3.53
C TRP A 59 -11.23 11.23 3.62
N ARG A 60 -11.25 12.51 4.05
CA ARG A 60 -12.48 13.31 4.12
C ARG A 60 -13.14 13.43 2.75
N GLU A 61 -12.35 13.72 1.73
CA GLU A 61 -12.80 13.84 0.35
C GLU A 61 -13.36 12.52 -0.19
N HIS A 62 -12.71 11.39 0.08
CA HIS A 62 -13.20 10.06 -0.29
C HIS A 62 -14.56 9.73 0.35
N LYS A 63 -14.72 10.00 1.65
CA LYS A 63 -16.02 9.82 2.34
C LYS A 63 -17.11 10.71 1.77
N ARG A 64 -16.78 11.97 1.47
CA ARG A 64 -17.71 12.94 0.89
C ARG A 64 -18.18 12.50 -0.49
N LYS A 65 -17.26 12.11 -1.37
CA LYS A 65 -17.57 11.57 -2.70
C LYS A 65 -18.46 10.34 -2.63
N LEU A 66 -18.17 9.41 -1.71
CA LEU A 66 -19.00 8.22 -1.51
C LEU A 66 -20.42 8.58 -1.04
N ALA A 67 -20.53 9.42 -0.01
CA ALA A 67 -21.84 9.85 0.53
C ALA A 67 -22.69 10.53 -0.55
N ASN A 68 -22.10 11.46 -1.30
CA ASN A 68 -22.80 12.16 -2.38
C ASN A 68 -23.24 11.20 -3.48
N ASN A 69 -22.35 10.32 -3.96
CA ASN A 69 -22.69 9.37 -5.01
C ASN A 69 -23.83 8.42 -4.59
N VAL A 70 -23.79 7.92 -3.37
CA VAL A 70 -24.85 7.04 -2.84
C VAL A 70 -26.16 7.80 -2.72
N ASN A 71 -26.16 9.02 -2.17
CA ASN A 71 -27.38 9.83 -2.05
C ASN A 71 -27.99 10.21 -3.41
N GLU A 72 -27.15 10.38 -4.45
CA GLU A 72 -27.59 10.71 -5.80
C GLU A 72 -28.14 9.51 -6.58
N THR A 73 -27.61 8.30 -6.33
CA THR A 73 -27.87 7.13 -7.18
C THR A 73 -28.75 6.07 -6.50
N TRP A 74 -28.80 6.03 -5.17
CA TRP A 74 -29.49 4.97 -4.43
C TRP A 74 -30.73 5.51 -3.73
N ASN A 75 -31.81 4.73 -3.72
CA ASN A 75 -33.03 5.07 -3.00
C ASN A 75 -32.91 4.67 -1.52
N LEU A 76 -32.13 5.44 -0.77
CA LEU A 76 -31.92 5.18 0.65
C LEU A 76 -33.12 5.59 1.51
N PRO A 77 -33.42 4.85 2.59
CA PRO A 77 -34.43 5.27 3.56
C PRO A 77 -34.03 6.56 4.30
N GLU A 78 -32.74 6.80 4.50
CA GLU A 78 -32.18 8.02 5.09
C GLU A 78 -30.95 8.49 4.30
N VAL A 79 -30.82 9.81 4.13
CA VAL A 79 -29.70 10.44 3.43
C VAL A 79 -28.44 10.35 4.30
N ILE A 80 -27.34 9.92 3.70
CA ILE A 80 -26.03 9.90 4.38
C ILE A 80 -25.53 11.34 4.48
N THR A 81 -25.25 11.82 5.69
CA THR A 81 -24.68 13.16 5.88
C THR A 81 -23.22 13.18 5.42
N PRO A 82 -22.85 13.95 4.38
CA PRO A 82 -21.46 14.05 3.96
C PRO A 82 -20.62 14.80 5.02
N PRO A 83 -19.33 14.48 5.18
CA PRO A 83 -18.44 15.27 6.02
C PRO A 83 -18.40 16.74 5.59
N ALA A 84 -18.24 17.66 6.56
CA ALA A 84 -18.07 19.08 6.28
C ALA A 84 -16.89 19.35 5.32
N SER A 85 -17.06 20.30 4.40
CA SER A 85 -16.10 20.61 3.33
C SER A 85 -15.47 22.00 3.47
N GLU A 86 -15.23 22.45 4.70
CA GLU A 86 -14.58 23.75 4.90
C GLU A 86 -13.22 23.78 4.19
N PRO A 87 -12.96 24.79 3.34
CA PRO A 87 -11.69 24.90 2.63
C PRO A 87 -10.52 24.93 3.61
N LEU A 88 -9.43 24.25 3.24
CA LEU A 88 -8.19 24.37 4.00
C LEU A 88 -7.67 25.80 3.92
N VAL A 89 -7.38 26.38 5.08
CA VAL A 89 -6.74 27.69 5.19
C VAL A 89 -5.26 27.47 5.44
N PHE A 90 -4.43 27.93 4.50
CA PHE A 90 -2.98 27.82 4.57
C PHE A 90 -2.39 29.09 5.19
N ALA A 91 -1.37 28.93 6.04
CA ALA A 91 -0.72 30.07 6.70
C ALA A 91 0.03 30.98 5.72
N ASN A 92 0.54 30.41 4.62
CA ASN A 92 1.27 31.11 3.57
C ASN A 92 1.32 30.26 2.28
N PRO A 93 1.75 30.84 1.14
CA PRO A 93 1.86 30.09 -0.13
C PRO A 93 2.77 28.86 -0.06
N GLU A 94 3.75 28.86 0.84
CA GLU A 94 4.68 27.75 1.01
C GLU A 94 3.98 26.52 1.62
N SER A 95 3.19 26.72 2.68
CA SER A 95 2.39 25.65 3.29
C SER A 95 1.37 25.05 2.31
N GLU A 96 0.81 25.87 1.42
CA GLU A 96 -0.06 25.40 0.33
C GLU A 96 0.72 24.55 -0.70
N ARG A 97 1.93 24.99 -1.09
CA ARG A 97 2.81 24.25 -2.01
C ARG A 97 3.19 22.88 -1.45
N ILE A 98 3.58 22.83 -0.17
CA ILE A 98 3.89 21.57 0.52
C ILE A 98 2.67 20.65 0.53
N HIS A 99 1.49 21.17 0.88
CA HIS A 99 0.27 20.39 0.89
C HIS A 99 -0.06 19.79 -0.48
N LYS A 100 0.00 20.58 -1.56
CA LYS A 100 -0.23 20.10 -2.94
C LYS A 100 0.75 19.00 -3.34
N LYS A 101 2.04 19.16 -2.98
CA LYS A 101 3.08 18.16 -3.24
C LYS A 101 2.78 16.84 -2.50
N LEU A 102 2.45 16.92 -1.22
CA LEU A 102 2.12 15.78 -0.38
C LEU A 102 0.83 15.06 -0.84
N MET A 103 -0.19 15.80 -1.27
CA MET A 103 -1.38 15.23 -1.88
C MET A 103 -1.05 14.46 -3.17
N GLY A 104 -0.24 15.04 -4.06
CA GLY A 104 0.19 14.36 -5.29
C GLY A 104 1.02 13.09 -5.04
N GLU A 105 1.81 13.06 -3.96
CA GLU A 105 2.54 11.86 -3.51
C GLU A 105 1.59 10.81 -2.94
N LEU A 106 0.60 11.23 -2.14
CA LEU A 106 -0.39 10.32 -1.55
C LEU A 106 -1.29 9.68 -2.62
N GLU A 107 -1.71 10.47 -3.62
CA GLU A 107 -2.57 10.01 -4.73
C GLU A 107 -1.82 9.12 -5.73
N ASN A 108 -0.50 9.30 -5.84
CA ASN A 108 0.32 8.57 -6.81
C ASN A 108 1.53 7.92 -6.15
N PHE A 109 1.41 6.60 -5.95
CA PHE A 109 2.46 5.77 -5.36
C PHE A 109 3.81 5.88 -6.08
N ASP A 110 3.82 6.03 -7.42
CA ASP A 110 5.06 6.24 -8.19
C ASP A 110 5.79 7.51 -7.76
N THR A 111 5.03 8.62 -7.62
CA THR A 111 5.56 9.90 -7.13
C THR A 111 6.12 9.75 -5.72
N MET A 112 5.42 9.04 -4.83
CA MET A 112 5.88 8.77 -3.47
C MET A 112 7.21 8.02 -3.46
N VAL A 113 7.30 6.86 -4.12
CA VAL A 113 8.54 6.06 -4.07
C VAL A 113 9.72 6.75 -4.78
N LYS A 114 9.45 7.57 -5.81
CA LYS A 114 10.47 8.43 -6.43
C LYS A 114 11.00 9.48 -5.46
N ALA A 115 10.16 10.06 -4.60
CA ALA A 115 10.61 11.03 -3.60
C ALA A 115 11.68 10.43 -2.67
N TYR A 116 11.63 9.12 -2.42
CA TYR A 116 12.60 8.38 -1.58
C TYR A 116 13.67 7.63 -2.38
N GLY A 117 13.78 7.82 -3.69
CA GLY A 117 14.81 7.16 -4.49
C GLY A 117 14.64 5.64 -4.61
N THR A 118 13.44 5.11 -4.33
CA THR A 118 13.10 3.69 -4.42
C THR A 118 12.17 3.41 -5.61
N ALA A 119 12.41 4.07 -6.74
CA ALA A 119 11.52 4.05 -7.90
C ALA A 119 11.23 2.64 -8.44
N ASP A 120 12.15 1.69 -8.27
CA ASP A 120 11.97 0.31 -8.74
C ASP A 120 10.82 -0.42 -8.02
N VAL A 121 10.48 0.00 -6.79
CA VAL A 121 9.35 -0.53 -6.02
C VAL A 121 8.02 -0.29 -6.73
N TYR A 122 7.91 0.79 -7.53
CA TYR A 122 6.70 1.07 -8.30
C TYR A 122 6.35 -0.08 -9.26
N ARG A 123 7.36 -0.75 -9.84
CA ARG A 123 7.11 -1.87 -10.78
C ARG A 123 6.44 -3.04 -10.08
N VAL A 124 6.87 -3.33 -8.86
CA VAL A 124 6.30 -4.37 -8.00
C VAL A 124 4.88 -3.99 -7.62
N TYR A 125 4.68 -2.77 -7.10
CA TYR A 125 3.37 -2.27 -6.73
C TYR A 125 2.39 -2.30 -7.91
N ARG A 126 2.84 -1.89 -9.09
CA ARG A 126 2.06 -1.92 -10.33
C ARG A 126 1.71 -3.34 -10.74
N HIS A 127 2.64 -4.28 -10.64
CA HIS A 127 2.40 -5.69 -10.92
C HIS A 127 1.34 -6.27 -9.97
N GLN A 128 1.48 -6.05 -8.66
CA GLN A 128 0.48 -6.46 -7.66
C GLN A 128 -0.88 -5.78 -7.89
N SER A 129 -0.88 -4.53 -8.34
CA SER A 129 -2.11 -3.81 -8.70
C SER A 129 -2.82 -4.43 -9.90
N ALA A 130 -2.10 -5.02 -10.86
CA ALA A 130 -2.71 -5.64 -12.02
C ALA A 130 -3.65 -6.80 -11.64
N TYR A 131 -3.33 -7.55 -10.58
CA TYR A 131 -4.21 -8.60 -10.04
C TYR A 131 -5.48 -8.08 -9.36
N SER A 132 -5.56 -6.78 -9.07
CA SER A 132 -6.80 -6.14 -8.59
C SER A 132 -7.70 -5.64 -9.73
N HIS A 133 -7.23 -5.71 -10.98
CA HIS A 133 -7.97 -5.32 -12.17
C HIS A 133 -8.40 -6.55 -12.96
N THR A 134 -9.44 -6.38 -13.79
CA THR A 134 -9.87 -7.43 -14.73
C THR A 134 -8.74 -7.70 -15.72
N THR A 135 -8.03 -8.81 -15.53
CA THR A 135 -6.91 -9.22 -16.39
C THR A 135 -7.05 -10.66 -16.82
N GLY A 136 -6.34 -11.02 -17.88
CA GLY A 136 -6.18 -12.42 -18.26
C GLY A 136 -5.62 -13.26 -17.13
N ALA A 137 -4.69 -12.74 -16.31
CA ALA A 137 -4.09 -13.48 -15.20
C ALA A 137 -5.10 -13.90 -14.13
N THR A 138 -6.05 -13.02 -13.76
CA THR A 138 -7.07 -13.33 -12.75
C THR A 138 -8.11 -14.33 -13.23
N ALA A 139 -8.43 -14.31 -14.54
CA ALA A 139 -9.37 -15.26 -15.13
C ALA A 139 -8.70 -16.58 -15.50
N ASP A 140 -7.46 -16.51 -16.02
CA ASP A 140 -6.70 -17.65 -16.46
C ASP A 140 -6.49 -18.61 -15.32
N ALA A 141 -6.29 -18.16 -14.08
CA ALA A 141 -6.15 -19.05 -12.92
C ALA A 141 -7.19 -20.19 -12.84
N PHE A 142 -8.39 -20.05 -13.41
CA PHE A 142 -9.47 -21.06 -13.34
C PHE A 142 -9.84 -21.72 -14.69
N LEU A 143 -8.99 -21.60 -15.71
CA LEU A 143 -9.27 -22.08 -17.08
C LEU A 143 -8.44 -23.30 -17.50
N ILE A 144 -8.97 -24.52 -17.49
CA ILE A 144 -8.22 -25.69 -18.00
C ILE A 144 -8.55 -25.98 -19.46
N VAL A 145 -7.62 -26.61 -20.18
CA VAL A 145 -7.91 -27.29 -21.45
C VAL A 145 -7.94 -28.78 -21.17
N ASP A 146 -9.09 -29.40 -21.35
CA ASP A 146 -9.30 -30.83 -21.14
C ASP A 146 -9.94 -31.44 -22.38
N GLU A 147 -9.30 -32.47 -22.93
CA GLU A 147 -9.65 -33.10 -24.22
C GLU A 147 -9.81 -32.09 -25.38
N GLY A 148 -8.94 -31.08 -25.43
CA GLY A 148 -8.97 -30.04 -26.46
C GLY A 148 -10.11 -29.03 -26.33
N LYS A 149 -10.86 -29.04 -25.22
CA LYS A 149 -11.92 -28.08 -24.92
C LYS A 149 -11.56 -27.21 -23.72
N LEU A 150 -11.86 -25.93 -23.81
CA LEU A 150 -11.75 -25.01 -22.68
C LEU A 150 -12.83 -25.35 -21.63
N LYS A 151 -12.43 -25.53 -20.38
CA LYS A 151 -13.32 -25.77 -19.23
C LYS A 151 -12.93 -24.84 -18.08
N PHE A 152 -13.85 -24.67 -17.14
CA PHE A 152 -13.64 -23.91 -15.91
C PHE A 152 -13.42 -24.85 -14.73
N THR A 153 -12.58 -24.45 -13.79
CA THR A 153 -12.36 -25.14 -12.51
C THR A 153 -12.82 -24.26 -11.36
N THR A 154 -13.21 -24.89 -10.25
CA THR A 154 -13.52 -24.17 -8.99
C THR A 154 -12.27 -23.88 -8.18
N GLU A 155 -11.21 -24.65 -8.41
CA GLU A 155 -9.88 -24.46 -7.84
C GLU A 155 -8.93 -23.88 -8.89
N PRO A 156 -7.95 -23.04 -8.51
CA PRO A 156 -6.98 -22.52 -9.45
C PRO A 156 -6.12 -23.65 -10.04
N LYS A 157 -5.80 -23.58 -11.34
CA LYS A 157 -4.92 -24.57 -11.99
C LYS A 157 -3.47 -24.38 -11.56
N GLY A 158 -2.80 -25.51 -11.35
CA GLY A 158 -1.48 -25.57 -10.74
C GLY A 158 -1.60 -25.49 -9.22
N GLY A 159 -1.66 -26.65 -8.56
CA GLY A 159 -1.41 -26.72 -7.12
C GLY A 159 -0.06 -26.05 -6.83
N GLU A 160 -0.05 -25.16 -5.85
CA GLU A 160 1.03 -24.18 -5.62
C GLU A 160 1.34 -23.37 -6.89
N ALA A 161 0.50 -22.39 -7.25
CA ALA A 161 0.96 -21.37 -8.18
C ALA A 161 2.30 -20.82 -7.66
N ASP A 162 3.28 -20.64 -8.55
CA ASP A 162 4.60 -20.14 -8.17
C ASP A 162 4.48 -18.68 -7.70
N ILE A 163 4.14 -18.53 -6.43
CA ILE A 163 3.99 -17.27 -5.70
C ILE A 163 5.31 -16.86 -5.03
N THR A 164 6.43 -17.48 -5.44
CA THR A 164 7.73 -17.22 -4.83
C THR A 164 8.09 -15.74 -4.98
N ALA A 165 7.86 -15.17 -6.16
CA ALA A 165 8.14 -13.77 -6.43
C ALA A 165 7.28 -12.83 -5.55
N GLU A 166 6.00 -13.16 -5.35
CA GLU A 166 5.03 -12.40 -4.55
C GLU A 166 5.38 -12.47 -3.05
N ARG A 167 5.66 -13.67 -2.54
CA ARG A 167 5.98 -13.93 -1.13
C ARG A 167 7.23 -13.18 -0.69
N LEU A 168 8.22 -12.98 -1.57
CA LEU A 168 9.45 -12.23 -1.28
C LEU A 168 9.19 -10.76 -0.89
N TRP A 169 8.07 -10.17 -1.31
CA TRP A 169 7.77 -8.76 -1.02
C TRP A 169 7.12 -8.54 0.35
N ILE A 170 6.59 -9.58 0.98
CA ILE A 170 6.06 -9.51 2.35
C ILE A 170 7.14 -9.06 3.35
N PRO A 171 8.31 -9.73 3.47
CA PRO A 171 9.35 -9.30 4.40
C PRO A 171 9.89 -7.92 4.04
N VAL A 172 10.00 -7.56 2.76
CA VAL A 172 10.43 -6.21 2.34
C VAL A 172 9.49 -5.13 2.87
N ALA A 173 8.17 -5.31 2.72
CA ALA A 173 7.19 -4.36 3.23
C ALA A 173 7.20 -4.27 4.77
N LEU A 174 7.40 -5.39 5.46
CA LEU A 174 7.55 -5.41 6.92
C LEU A 174 8.81 -4.68 7.37
N LEU A 175 9.95 -4.88 6.69
CA LEU A 175 11.19 -4.18 6.94
C LEU A 175 11.04 -2.67 6.72
N GLN A 176 10.37 -2.25 5.64
CA GLN A 176 10.08 -0.85 5.36
C GLN A 176 9.24 -0.21 6.49
N ALA A 177 8.16 -0.88 6.91
CA ALA A 177 7.32 -0.40 7.99
C ALA A 177 8.06 -0.36 9.33
N ALA A 178 8.88 -1.38 9.61
CA ALA A 178 9.69 -1.47 10.83
C ALA A 178 10.75 -0.37 10.86
N ALA A 179 11.43 -0.12 9.74
CA ALA A 179 12.43 0.94 9.60
C ALA A 179 11.82 2.33 9.82
N ALA A 180 10.57 2.56 9.37
CA ALA A 180 9.87 3.82 9.59
C ALA A 180 9.45 4.03 11.05
N ILE A 181 8.92 3.00 11.74
CA ILE A 181 8.38 3.16 13.09
C ILE A 181 9.41 2.96 14.21
N SER A 182 10.42 2.10 14.00
CA SER A 182 11.39 1.75 15.05
C SER A 182 12.11 2.97 15.65
N PRO A 183 12.57 3.97 14.87
CA PRO A 183 13.20 5.17 15.43
C PRO A 183 12.27 6.01 16.31
N LEU A 184 10.95 5.85 16.16
CA LEU A 184 9.93 6.54 16.97
C LEU A 184 9.61 5.79 18.28
N LEU A 185 10.19 4.61 18.48
CA LEU A 185 10.05 3.81 19.69
C LEU A 185 11.32 3.94 20.54
N LEU A 186 11.15 3.84 21.87
CA LEU A 186 12.25 3.96 22.82
C LEU A 186 13.38 2.97 22.50
N GLY A 187 14.59 3.49 22.30
CA GLY A 187 15.79 2.68 22.06
C GLY A 187 15.95 2.11 20.65
N ASN A 188 15.08 2.49 19.69
CA ASN A 188 15.11 1.97 18.32
C ASN A 188 15.16 0.42 18.26
N PRO A 189 14.16 -0.26 18.85
CA PRO A 189 14.28 -1.66 19.27
C PRO A 189 14.41 -2.66 18.12
N MET A 190 13.99 -2.30 16.90
CA MET A 190 14.03 -3.21 15.75
C MET A 190 15.29 -3.04 14.89
N LYS A 191 16.15 -2.05 15.18
CA LYS A 191 17.31 -1.73 14.33
C LYS A 191 18.19 -2.95 14.05
N SER A 192 18.61 -3.66 15.09
CA SER A 192 19.49 -4.83 14.95
C SER A 192 18.85 -5.96 14.15
N THR A 193 17.53 -6.14 14.26
CA THR A 193 16.78 -7.16 13.52
C THR A 193 16.63 -6.77 12.06
N ILE A 194 16.41 -5.49 11.77
CA ILE A 194 16.36 -4.96 10.40
C ILE A 194 17.73 -5.15 9.73
N ASP A 195 18.81 -4.68 10.37
CA ASP A 195 20.17 -4.78 9.84
C ASP A 195 20.54 -6.24 9.54
N ARG A 196 20.24 -7.16 10.47
CA ARG A 196 20.49 -8.60 10.29
C ARG A 196 19.69 -9.17 9.13
N THR A 197 18.39 -8.93 9.09
CA THR A 197 17.51 -9.47 8.04
C THR A 197 17.90 -8.95 6.65
N MET A 198 18.27 -7.67 6.54
CA MET A 198 18.74 -7.10 5.28
C MET A 198 20.01 -7.81 4.79
N ASN A 199 20.96 -8.10 5.68
CA ASN A 199 22.19 -8.82 5.35
C ASN A 199 21.91 -10.28 4.98
N ASP A 200 21.12 -11.00 5.79
CA ASP A 200 20.81 -12.42 5.60
C ASP A 200 20.10 -12.67 4.26
N LEU A 201 19.26 -11.73 3.82
CA LEU A 201 18.52 -11.78 2.56
C LEU A 201 19.28 -11.14 1.38
N GLY A 202 20.47 -10.58 1.59
CA GLY A 202 21.24 -9.91 0.55
C GLY A 202 20.52 -8.70 -0.08
N LEU A 203 19.67 -8.02 0.69
CA LEU A 203 18.87 -6.89 0.20
C LEU A 203 19.72 -5.62 0.13
N PRO A 204 19.57 -4.80 -0.94
CA PRO A 204 20.35 -3.58 -1.06
C PRO A 204 19.89 -2.54 -0.01
N PRO A 205 20.82 -1.79 0.62
CA PRO A 205 20.45 -0.78 1.62
C PRO A 205 19.50 0.30 1.08
N THR A 206 19.57 0.58 -0.22
CA THR A 206 18.71 1.55 -0.91
C THR A 206 17.24 1.14 -0.92
N LEU A 207 16.91 -0.13 -0.63
CA LEU A 207 15.54 -0.61 -0.56
C LEU A 207 14.74 0.02 0.59
N LEU A 208 15.42 0.37 1.69
CA LEU A 208 14.82 0.94 2.90
C LEU A 208 15.14 2.42 3.08
N ASN A 209 15.13 3.20 1.99
CA ASN A 209 15.49 4.61 2.10
C ASN A 209 14.40 5.41 2.85
N LEU A 210 14.75 5.85 4.06
CA LEU A 210 13.84 6.60 4.93
C LEU A 210 13.86 8.11 4.67
N GLN A 211 14.82 8.59 3.89
CA GLN A 211 14.99 10.02 3.65
C GLN A 211 14.64 10.38 2.21
N ARG A 212 13.95 11.52 2.07
CA ARG A 212 13.64 12.08 0.76
C ARG A 212 14.93 12.48 0.05
N THR A 213 14.97 12.20 -1.25
CA THR A 213 16.05 12.62 -2.15
C THR A 213 16.13 14.14 -2.30
N ARG A 214 15.01 14.83 -2.05
CA ARG A 214 14.91 16.29 -2.02
C ARG A 214 14.04 16.70 -0.82
N PRO A 215 14.49 17.67 0.00
CA PRO A 215 13.68 18.21 1.07
C PRO A 215 12.32 18.71 0.60
N LEU A 216 11.37 18.82 1.53
CA LEU A 216 10.08 19.45 1.27
C LEU A 216 10.21 20.95 1.00
N LEU A 217 11.25 21.57 1.56
CA LEU A 217 11.61 22.98 1.46
C LEU A 217 12.65 23.22 0.35
#